data_AF-A0A8R1HUF4-F1
#
_entry.id   AF-A0A8R1HUF4-F1
#
_cell.length_a   1.000
_cell.length_b   1.000
_cell.length_c   1.000
_cell.angle_alpha   90.00
_cell.angle_beta   90.00
_cell.angle_gamma   90.00
#
_symmetry.space_group_name_H-M   'P 1'
#
loop_
_entity.id
_entity.type
_entity.pdbx_description
1 polymer ?
#
loop_
_entity_poly.entity_id
_entity_poly.type
_entity_poly.pdbx_seq_one_letter_code
_entity_poly.pdbx_strand_id
1 'polypeptide(L)'
;MGLVSTLSSEELAQLDIMIQLGCSTLQMSRRITRSQCCVRNYARDTMAHGSAKLTRRPRILNDRNKRSVKGIVPFFNRGNRKQTHTFQQDNAAIHKSSSTMYWFSTKKIKVLALPAYSPDLNPIENVWGLLARAVYHHGKQFQTVGELNDAVADEWDKLQSSYLESLTQSMSNRLCQVMQKFGGPTSY
;
A
#
# COMPACT_ATOMS: atom_id res chain seq x y z
N MET A 1 23.48 19.23 1.02
CA MET A 1 22.31 19.48 0.14
C MET A 1 22.86 19.81 -1.24
N GLY A 2 22.56 19.01 -2.26
CA GLY A 2 22.96 19.30 -3.64
C GLY A 2 21.71 19.56 -4.46
N LEU A 3 21.59 20.75 -5.05
CA LEU A 3 20.53 21.10 -5.99
C LEU A 3 20.60 20.12 -7.16
N VAL A 4 19.56 19.29 -7.33
CA VAL A 4 19.39 18.50 -8.55
C VAL A 4 19.18 19.51 -9.67
N SER A 5 20.05 19.50 -10.68
CA SER A 5 19.92 20.39 -11.84
C SER A 5 18.61 20.11 -12.56
N THR A 6 17.59 20.94 -12.31
CA THR A 6 16.29 20.84 -12.97
C THR A 6 16.42 21.35 -14.40
N LEU A 7 16.05 20.51 -15.37
CA LEU A 7 15.92 20.90 -16.77
C LEU A 7 14.67 21.77 -16.95
N SER A 8 14.74 22.79 -17.80
CA SER A 8 13.58 23.61 -18.15
C SER A 8 12.60 22.84 -19.04
N SER A 9 11.34 23.29 -19.10
CA SER A 9 10.32 22.69 -19.98
C SER A 9 10.74 22.67 -21.44
N GLU A 10 11.48 23.69 -21.90
CA GLU A 10 12.04 23.75 -23.25
C GLU A 10 13.15 22.73 -23.46
N GLU A 11 14.05 22.56 -22.47
CA GLU A 11 15.11 21.55 -22.52
C GLU A 11 14.51 20.14 -22.57
N LEU A 12 13.44 19.87 -21.81
CA LEU A 12 12.71 18.60 -21.81
C LEU A 12 12.08 18.30 -23.18
N ALA A 13 11.35 19.26 -23.75
CA ALA A 13 10.73 19.11 -25.07
C ALA A 13 11.77 18.84 -26.17
N GLN A 14 12.93 19.52 -26.11
CA GLN A 14 14.03 19.27 -27.04
C GLN A 14 14.61 17.85 -26.88
N LEU A 15 14.78 17.37 -25.65
CA LEU A 15 15.28 16.02 -25.39
C LEU A 15 14.29 14.95 -25.87
N ASP A 16 12.98 15.13 -25.68
CA ASP A 16 11.97 14.15 -26.11
C ASP A 16 11.97 13.96 -27.63
N ILE A 17 12.00 15.06 -28.38
CA ILE A 17 12.11 15.02 -29.85
C ILE A 17 13.40 14.29 -30.26
N MET A 18 14.53 14.61 -29.61
CA MET A 18 15.81 13.98 -29.94
C MET A 18 15.86 12.49 -29.60
N ILE A 19 15.20 12.05 -28.53
CA ILE A 19 15.06 10.64 -28.17
C ILE A 19 14.24 9.90 -29.24
N GLN A 20 13.12 10.48 -29.69
CA GLN A 20 12.29 9.90 -30.76
C GLN A 20 13.07 9.78 -32.09
N LEU A 21 13.97 10.73 -32.36
CA LEU A 21 14.86 10.72 -33.52
C LEU A 21 16.09 9.81 -33.35
N GLY A 22 16.22 9.08 -32.24
CA GLY A 22 17.33 8.15 -32.00
C GLY A 22 18.69 8.83 -31.78
N CYS A 23 18.72 10.10 -31.36
CA CYS A 23 19.96 10.83 -31.15
C CYS A 23 20.76 10.26 -29.95
N SER A 24 22.09 10.28 -30.05
CA SER A 24 22.98 9.86 -28.97
C SER A 24 22.97 10.84 -27.78
N THR A 25 23.32 10.34 -26.59
CA THR A 25 23.42 11.18 -25.38
C THR A 25 24.40 12.34 -25.52
N LEU A 26 25.43 12.18 -26.35
CA LEU A 26 26.40 13.23 -26.66
C LEU A 26 25.77 14.34 -27.52
N GLN A 27 25.01 13.98 -28.55
CA GLN A 27 24.30 14.95 -29.41
C GLN A 27 23.27 15.74 -28.60
N MET A 28 22.49 15.05 -27.77
CA MET A 28 21.51 15.67 -26.87
C MET A 28 22.17 16.63 -25.87
N SER A 29 23.25 16.19 -25.21
CA SER A 29 24.03 17.00 -24.25
C SER A 29 24.57 18.29 -24.87
N ARG A 30 25.06 18.23 -26.11
CA ARG A 30 25.54 19.41 -26.84
C ARG A 30 24.39 20.35 -27.23
N ARG A 31 23.20 19.83 -27.55
CA ARG A 31 22.06 20.64 -27.99
C ARG A 31 21.48 21.53 -26.89
N ILE A 32 21.40 21.01 -25.67
CA ILE A 32 20.87 21.73 -24.51
C ILE A 32 21.97 22.30 -23.59
N THR A 33 23.24 22.14 -23.96
CA THR A 33 24.40 22.62 -23.19
C THR A 33 24.41 22.10 -21.74
N ARG A 34 24.02 20.82 -21.54
CA ARG A 34 24.02 20.14 -20.22
C ARG A 34 24.96 18.96 -20.21
N SER A 35 25.31 18.48 -19.01
CA SER A 35 26.16 17.30 -18.87
C SER A 35 25.50 16.05 -19.48
N GLN A 36 26.30 15.17 -20.08
CA GLN A 36 25.80 13.88 -20.57
C GLN A 36 25.19 13.02 -19.47
N CYS A 37 25.62 13.20 -18.21
CA CYS A 37 25.03 12.52 -17.06
C CYS A 37 23.58 12.96 -16.83
N CYS A 38 23.31 14.27 -16.90
CA CYS A 38 21.97 14.83 -16.78
C CYS A 38 21.04 14.28 -17.89
N VAL A 39 21.50 14.33 -19.14
CA VAL A 39 20.76 13.78 -20.29
C VAL A 39 20.55 12.27 -20.18
N ARG A 40 21.55 11.51 -19.76
CA ARG A 40 21.44 10.06 -19.57
C ARG A 40 20.48 9.70 -18.44
N ASN A 41 20.45 10.50 -17.38
CA ASN A 41 19.49 10.33 -16.29
C ASN A 41 18.07 10.66 -16.73
N TYR A 42 17.89 11.67 -17.59
CA TYR A 42 16.60 11.97 -18.23
C TYR A 42 16.14 10.84 -19.15
N ALA A 43 16.97 10.42 -20.10
CA ALA A 43 16.62 9.40 -21.10
C ALA A 43 16.33 8.01 -20.51
N ARG A 44 16.79 7.72 -19.28
CA ARG A 44 16.47 6.48 -18.57
C ARG A 44 15.07 6.48 -17.97
N ASP A 45 14.52 7.64 -17.62
CA ASP A 45 13.23 7.77 -16.96
C ASP A 45 12.66 9.18 -17.19
N THR A 46 12.13 9.39 -18.39
CA THR A 46 11.61 10.69 -18.85
C THR A 46 10.43 11.17 -18.01
N MET A 47 9.64 10.24 -17.44
CA MET A 47 8.47 10.54 -16.61
C MET A 47 8.81 10.89 -15.16
N ALA A 48 9.94 10.40 -14.62
CA ALA A 48 10.33 10.67 -13.23
C ALA A 48 11.39 11.78 -13.06
N HIS A 49 11.91 12.35 -14.16
CA HIS A 49 12.95 13.37 -14.09
C HIS A 49 12.46 14.64 -13.37
N GLY A 50 13.20 15.08 -12.35
CA GLY A 50 12.82 16.26 -11.54
C GLY A 50 11.76 16.01 -10.47
N SER A 51 11.17 14.80 -10.40
CA SER A 51 10.30 14.44 -9.28
C SER A 51 11.11 14.32 -7.99
N ALA A 52 10.61 14.89 -6.90
CA ALA A 52 11.21 14.72 -5.58
C ALA A 52 11.36 13.22 -5.29
N LYS A 53 12.59 12.76 -5.01
CA LYS A 53 12.79 11.40 -4.53
C LYS A 53 12.01 11.25 -3.22
N LEU A 54 11.03 10.35 -3.19
CA LEU A 54 10.45 9.87 -1.95
C LEU A 54 11.62 9.44 -1.05
N THR A 55 11.76 10.07 0.12
CA THR A 55 12.79 9.75 1.13
C THR A 55 12.59 8.38 1.76
N ARG A 56 11.56 7.64 1.33
CA ARG A 56 11.30 6.25 1.71
C ARG A 56 11.55 5.32 0.53
N ARG A 57 12.12 4.14 0.83
CA ARG A 57 12.29 3.03 -0.11
C ARG A 57 10.97 2.83 -0.86
N PRO A 58 10.94 2.91 -2.21
CA PRO A 58 9.75 2.62 -2.98
C PRO A 58 9.23 1.24 -2.59
N ARG A 59 8.02 1.15 -2.04
CA ARG A 59 7.30 -0.13 -1.91
C ARG A 59 6.73 -0.48 -3.27
N ILE A 60 7.61 -0.70 -4.25
CA ILE A 60 7.21 -1.26 -5.52
C ILE A 60 6.59 -2.62 -5.19
N LEU A 61 5.33 -2.78 -5.57
CA LEU A 61 4.66 -4.07 -5.61
C LEU A 61 5.57 -5.05 -6.36
N ASN A 62 6.28 -5.92 -5.63
CA ASN A 62 7.05 -6.98 -6.28
C ASN A 62 6.08 -7.97 -6.96
N ASP A 63 6.57 -8.79 -7.90
CA ASP A 63 5.69 -9.67 -8.68
C ASP A 63 4.94 -10.70 -7.82
N ARG A 64 5.46 -11.01 -6.63
CA ARG A 64 4.75 -11.82 -5.63
C ARG A 64 3.54 -11.07 -5.07
N ASN A 65 3.73 -9.82 -4.64
CA ASN A 65 2.68 -8.98 -4.10
C ASN A 65 1.64 -8.61 -5.17
N LYS A 66 2.07 -8.36 -6.42
CA LYS A 66 1.15 -8.18 -7.56
C LYS A 66 0.26 -9.39 -7.77
N ARG A 67 0.83 -10.61 -7.74
CA ARG A 67 0.07 -11.86 -7.83
C ARG A 67 -0.91 -12.03 -6.67
N SER A 68 -0.49 -11.72 -5.44
CA SER A 68 -1.37 -11.76 -4.26
C SER A 68 -2.55 -10.79 -4.42
N VAL A 69 -2.30 -9.53 -4.72
CA VAL A 69 -3.35 -8.50 -4.92
C VAL A 69 -4.32 -8.92 -6.02
N LYS A 70 -3.82 -9.36 -7.18
CA LYS A 70 -4.65 -9.82 -8.30
C LYS A 70 -5.49 -11.06 -7.94
N GLY A 71 -4.97 -11.97 -7.11
CA GLY A 71 -5.69 -13.14 -6.63
C GLY A 71 -6.80 -12.82 -5.62
N ILE A 72 -6.65 -11.73 -4.86
CA ILE A 72 -7.60 -11.30 -3.83
C ILE A 72 -8.76 -10.48 -4.42
N VAL A 73 -8.53 -9.67 -5.47
CA VAL A 73 -9.59 -8.82 -6.07
C VAL A 73 -10.87 -9.61 -6.40
N PRO A 74 -10.82 -10.80 -7.03
CA PRO A 74 -12.01 -11.61 -7.28
C PRO A 74 -12.70 -12.15 -6.03
N PHE A 75 -12.02 -12.23 -4.87
CA PHE A 75 -12.62 -12.66 -3.61
C PHE A 75 -13.61 -11.60 -3.10
N PHE A 76 -13.21 -10.32 -3.08
CA PHE A 76 -14.07 -9.23 -2.63
C PHE A 76 -15.10 -8.80 -3.69
N ASN A 77 -14.78 -8.89 -4.99
CA ASN A 77 -15.70 -8.47 -6.05
C ASN A 77 -16.87 -9.43 -6.32
N ARG A 78 -16.73 -10.73 -6.00
CA ARG A 78 -17.76 -11.72 -6.32
C ARG A 78 -18.93 -11.74 -5.35
N GLY A 79 -18.82 -11.05 -4.21
CA GLY A 79 -19.70 -11.27 -3.06
C GLY A 79 -19.58 -12.70 -2.53
N ASN A 80 -20.03 -12.95 -1.30
CA ASN A 80 -19.87 -14.26 -0.66
C ASN A 80 -20.88 -15.31 -1.20
N ARG A 81 -20.92 -15.53 -2.52
CA ARG A 81 -21.89 -16.40 -3.22
C ARG A 81 -21.82 -17.88 -2.84
N LYS A 82 -20.76 -18.31 -2.14
CA LYS A 82 -20.53 -19.72 -1.76
C LYS A 82 -20.56 -19.99 -0.25
N GLN A 83 -20.83 -18.97 0.59
CA GLN A 83 -20.75 -19.08 2.07
C GLN A 83 -19.45 -19.71 2.60
N THR A 84 -18.34 -19.60 1.86
CA THR A 84 -17.05 -20.13 2.30
C THR A 84 -16.27 -19.04 3.01
N HIS A 85 -15.95 -19.26 4.29
CA HIS A 85 -15.16 -18.33 5.09
C HIS A 85 -13.67 -18.47 4.76
N THR A 86 -12.98 -17.34 4.64
CA THR A 86 -11.51 -17.27 4.51
C THR A 86 -11.00 -16.40 5.65
N PHE A 87 -10.02 -16.89 6.39
CA PHE A 87 -9.37 -16.17 7.46
C PHE A 87 -8.36 -15.17 6.91
N GLN A 88 -8.37 -13.94 7.41
CA GLN A 88 -7.41 -12.90 7.05
C GLN A 88 -6.59 -12.54 8.30
N GLN A 89 -5.27 -12.45 8.14
CA GLN A 89 -4.33 -11.98 9.16
C GLN A 89 -3.22 -11.17 8.49
N ASP A 90 -2.46 -10.43 9.29
CA ASP A 90 -1.29 -9.71 8.80
C ASP A 90 -0.15 -10.67 8.43
N ASN A 91 0.97 -10.10 7.97
CA ASN A 91 2.14 -10.86 7.55
C ASN A 91 3.28 -10.83 8.59
N ALA A 92 3.00 -10.61 9.88
CA ALA A 92 4.06 -10.68 10.88
C ALA A 92 4.67 -12.09 10.94
N ALA A 93 5.96 -12.18 11.28
CA ALA A 93 6.72 -13.42 11.17
C ALA A 93 6.10 -14.60 11.93
N ILE A 94 5.51 -14.33 13.11
CA ILE A 94 4.81 -15.33 13.93
C ILE A 94 3.57 -15.89 13.24
N HIS A 95 2.83 -15.07 12.50
CA HIS A 95 1.62 -15.46 11.75
C HIS A 95 1.95 -16.24 10.47
N LYS A 96 3.17 -16.06 9.94
CA LYS A 96 3.69 -16.74 8.74
C LYS A 96 4.61 -17.90 9.03
N SER A 97 4.87 -18.21 10.31
CA SER A 97 5.75 -19.31 10.69
C SER A 97 5.25 -20.65 10.14
N SER A 98 6.16 -21.59 9.89
CA SER A 98 5.80 -22.94 9.43
C SER A 98 4.84 -23.62 10.39
N SER A 99 5.02 -23.44 11.70
CA SER A 99 4.15 -23.97 12.74
C SER A 99 2.71 -23.42 12.61
N THR A 100 2.56 -22.10 12.53
CA THR A 100 1.26 -21.44 12.41
C THR A 100 0.54 -21.84 11.12
N MET A 101 1.24 -21.82 9.98
CA MET A 101 0.66 -22.20 8.70
C MET A 101 0.32 -23.70 8.63
N TYR A 102 1.11 -24.55 9.29
CA TYR A 102 0.81 -25.97 9.46
C TYR A 102 -0.47 -26.17 10.27
N TRP A 103 -0.62 -25.46 11.39
CA TRP A 103 -1.85 -25.51 12.20
C TRP A 103 -3.09 -25.09 11.40
N PHE A 104 -3.03 -24.01 10.62
CA PHE A 104 -4.16 -23.64 9.75
C PHE A 104 -4.51 -24.74 8.75
N SER A 105 -3.49 -25.40 8.18
CA SER A 105 -3.67 -26.52 7.26
C SER A 105 -4.35 -27.71 7.94
N THR A 106 -3.93 -28.10 9.14
CA THR A 106 -4.55 -29.23 9.89
C THR A 106 -6.00 -28.93 10.27
N LYS A 107 -6.33 -27.67 10.53
CA LYS A 107 -7.70 -27.21 10.80
C LYS A 107 -8.52 -26.94 9.53
N LYS A 108 -7.96 -27.13 8.33
CA LYS A 108 -8.59 -26.85 7.04
C LYS A 108 -9.08 -25.40 6.91
N ILE A 109 -8.41 -24.47 7.59
CA ILE A 109 -8.72 -23.04 7.54
C ILE A 109 -7.99 -22.42 6.34
N LYS A 110 -8.76 -21.80 5.44
CA LYS A 110 -8.19 -21.06 4.31
C LYS A 110 -7.69 -19.71 4.79
N VAL A 111 -6.42 -19.39 4.56
CA VAL A 111 -5.83 -18.10 4.93
C VAL A 111 -5.64 -17.24 3.68
N LEU A 112 -6.11 -16.00 3.74
CA LEU A 112 -5.95 -15.00 2.69
C LEU A 112 -4.50 -14.51 2.64
N ALA A 113 -3.87 -14.54 1.47
CA ALA A 113 -2.49 -14.11 1.29
C ALA A 113 -2.39 -12.61 1.00
N LEU A 114 -2.23 -11.77 2.02
CA LEU A 114 -2.00 -10.33 1.84
C LEU A 114 -0.58 -10.02 1.33
N PRO A 115 -0.37 -8.88 0.65
CA PRO A 115 0.98 -8.36 0.40
C PRO A 115 1.65 -7.89 1.71
N ALA A 116 2.99 -7.92 1.75
CA ALA A 116 3.74 -7.49 2.92
C ALA A 116 3.65 -5.97 3.12
N TYR A 117 3.63 -5.52 4.39
CA TYR A 117 3.60 -4.11 4.80
C TYR A 117 2.41 -3.30 4.27
N SER A 118 1.23 -3.93 4.20
CA SER A 118 -0.02 -3.30 3.76
C SER A 118 -1.08 -3.28 4.88
N PRO A 119 -0.87 -2.48 5.95
CA PRO A 119 -1.88 -2.31 7.00
C PRO A 119 -3.18 -1.71 6.45
N ASP A 120 -3.07 -0.91 5.39
CA ASP A 120 -4.20 -0.37 4.63
C ASP A 120 -5.10 -1.46 4.04
N LEU A 121 -4.58 -2.66 3.78
CA LEU A 121 -5.34 -3.82 3.33
C LEU A 121 -5.84 -4.71 4.47
N ASN A 122 -5.71 -4.29 5.73
CA ASN A 122 -6.19 -5.01 6.90
C ASN A 122 -7.34 -4.23 7.58
N PRO A 123 -8.62 -4.56 7.31
CA PRO A 123 -9.76 -3.81 7.84
C PRO A 123 -9.82 -3.70 9.37
N ILE A 124 -9.24 -4.66 10.09
CA ILE A 124 -9.25 -4.65 11.57
C ILE A 124 -8.46 -3.45 12.13
N GLU A 125 -7.49 -2.90 11.39
CA GLU A 125 -6.78 -1.69 11.81
C GLU A 125 -7.72 -0.49 11.95
N ASN A 126 -8.74 -0.39 11.08
CA ASN A 126 -9.76 0.66 11.19
C ASN A 126 -10.67 0.44 12.40
N VAL A 127 -10.98 -0.82 12.74
CA VAL A 127 -11.73 -1.17 13.95
C VAL A 127 -10.94 -0.80 15.20
N TRP A 128 -9.65 -1.14 15.26
CA TRP A 128 -8.77 -0.73 16.37
C TRP A 128 -8.68 0.79 16.51
N GLY A 129 -8.56 1.52 15.39
CA GLY A 129 -8.56 2.98 15.40
C GLY A 129 -9.89 3.59 15.85
N LEU A 130 -11.02 2.95 15.55
CA LEU A 130 -12.34 3.37 16.06
C LEU A 130 -12.43 3.13 17.57
N LEU A 131 -12.10 1.92 18.03
CA LEU A 131 -12.15 1.53 19.44
C LEU A 131 -11.26 2.41 20.30
N ALA A 132 -10.00 2.63 19.89
CA ALA A 132 -9.10 3.49 20.63
C ALA A 132 -9.66 4.91 20.80
N ARG A 133 -10.26 5.49 19.75
CA ARG A 133 -10.88 6.83 19.85
C ARG A 133 -12.09 6.85 20.77
N ALA A 134 -12.89 5.78 20.79
CA ALA A 134 -14.06 5.67 21.64
C ALA A 134 -13.67 5.46 23.12
N VAL A 135 -12.76 4.52 23.39
CA VAL A 135 -12.27 4.18 24.74
C VAL A 135 -11.59 5.38 25.40
N TYR A 136 -10.76 6.13 24.66
CA TYR A 136 -10.03 7.30 25.15
C TYR A 136 -10.75 8.63 24.87
N HIS A 137 -12.05 8.60 24.55
CA HIS A 137 -12.84 9.79 24.26
C HIS A 137 -12.77 10.80 25.43
N HIS A 138 -12.71 12.09 25.10
CA HIS A 138 -12.47 13.19 26.05
C HIS A 138 -11.22 13.03 26.92
N GLY A 139 -10.22 12.28 26.47
CA GLY A 139 -8.96 12.10 27.19
C GLY A 139 -9.06 11.19 28.41
N LYS A 140 -10.11 10.36 28.49
CA LYS A 140 -10.31 9.37 29.56
C LYS A 140 -9.02 8.56 29.80
N GLN A 141 -8.64 8.41 31.06
CA GLN A 141 -7.49 7.58 31.48
C GLN A 141 -7.98 6.47 32.40
N PHE A 142 -7.21 5.39 32.47
CA PHE A 142 -7.53 4.20 33.27
C PHE A 142 -6.39 3.94 34.24
N GLN A 143 -6.71 3.60 35.49
CA GLN A 143 -5.69 3.36 36.53
C GLN A 143 -5.32 1.89 36.63
N THR A 144 -6.18 1.00 36.11
CA THR A 144 -5.95 -0.44 36.13
C THR A 144 -6.20 -1.07 34.76
N VAL A 145 -5.58 -2.23 34.53
CA VAL A 145 -5.84 -3.05 33.33
C VAL A 145 -7.28 -3.56 33.31
N GLY A 146 -7.88 -3.81 34.47
CA GLY A 146 -9.28 -4.25 34.58
C GLY A 146 -10.25 -3.21 34.02
N GLU A 147 -10.13 -1.97 34.47
CA GLU A 147 -10.96 -0.86 33.99
C GLU A 147 -10.81 -0.62 32.47
N LEU A 148 -9.58 -0.75 31.95
CA LEU A 148 -9.34 -0.63 30.52
C LEU A 148 -9.98 -1.78 29.73
N ASN A 149 -9.88 -3.01 30.23
CA ASN A 149 -10.52 -4.16 29.59
C ASN A 149 -12.03 -4.02 29.54
N ASP A 150 -12.65 -3.61 30.64
CA ASP A 150 -14.10 -3.39 30.73
C ASP A 150 -14.54 -2.31 29.74
N ALA A 151 -13.81 -1.19 29.68
CA ALA A 151 -14.10 -0.12 28.73
C ALA A 151 -13.92 -0.54 27.26
N VAL A 152 -12.90 -1.36 26.95
CA VAL A 152 -12.72 -1.91 25.60
C VAL A 152 -13.87 -2.85 25.24
N ALA A 153 -14.32 -3.69 26.17
CA ALA A 153 -15.46 -4.58 25.97
C ALA A 153 -16.77 -3.79 25.74
N ASP A 154 -17.03 -2.76 26.55
CA ASP A 154 -18.19 -1.89 26.41
C ASP A 154 -18.24 -1.19 25.05
N GLU A 155 -17.09 -0.66 24.57
CA GLU A 155 -17.02 -0.02 23.25
C GLU A 155 -17.05 -1.04 22.10
N TRP A 156 -16.55 -2.25 22.32
CA TRP A 156 -16.65 -3.35 21.36
C TRP A 156 -18.10 -3.74 21.11
N ASP A 157 -18.92 -3.87 22.16
CA ASP A 157 -20.33 -4.27 22.05
C ASP A 157 -21.19 -3.21 21.36
N LYS A 158 -20.72 -1.95 21.29
CA LYS A 158 -21.37 -0.87 20.54
C LYS A 158 -21.06 -0.90 19.04
N LEU A 159 -20.11 -1.73 18.59
CA LEU A 159 -19.75 -1.81 17.17
C LEU A 159 -20.93 -2.31 16.34
N GLN A 160 -21.39 -1.46 15.42
CA GLN A 160 -22.47 -1.82 14.51
C GLN A 160 -21.98 -2.75 13.40
N SER A 161 -22.74 -3.81 13.12
CA SER A 161 -22.46 -4.74 12.01
C SER A 161 -22.38 -4.01 10.66
N SER A 162 -23.20 -2.98 10.46
CA SER A 162 -23.17 -2.12 9.26
C SER A 162 -21.80 -1.46 9.03
N TYR A 163 -21.10 -1.06 10.10
CA TYR A 163 -19.75 -0.51 10.00
C TYR A 163 -18.75 -1.59 9.57
N LEU A 164 -18.80 -2.78 10.17
CA LEU A 164 -17.94 -3.91 9.79
C LEU A 164 -18.16 -4.35 8.34
N GLU A 165 -19.42 -4.36 7.90
CA GLU A 165 -19.79 -4.61 6.51
C GLU A 165 -19.21 -3.55 5.58
N SER A 166 -19.31 -2.26 5.93
CA SER A 166 -18.74 -1.16 5.14
C SER A 166 -17.22 -1.30 4.96
N LEU A 167 -16.51 -1.71 6.02
CA LEU A 167 -15.07 -1.97 5.96
C LEU A 167 -14.75 -3.12 5.00
N THR A 168 -15.53 -4.19 5.07
CA THR A 168 -15.38 -5.35 4.18
C THR A 168 -15.68 -4.98 2.72
N GLN A 169 -16.75 -4.23 2.48
CA GLN A 169 -17.12 -3.75 1.14
C GLN A 169 -16.09 -2.78 0.57
N SER A 170 -15.39 -2.02 1.42
CA SER A 170 -14.32 -1.10 0.98
C SER A 170 -13.09 -1.82 0.42
N MET A 171 -12.87 -3.11 0.72
CA MET A 171 -11.66 -3.84 0.35
C MET A 171 -11.40 -3.85 -1.16
N SER A 172 -12.45 -3.96 -1.99
CA SER A 172 -12.31 -3.86 -3.44
C SER A 172 -11.69 -2.52 -3.86
N ASN A 173 -12.15 -1.41 -3.28
CA ASN A 173 -11.62 -0.08 -3.56
C ASN A 173 -10.18 0.09 -3.06
N ARG A 174 -9.87 -0.44 -1.87
CA ARG A 174 -8.50 -0.41 -1.32
C ARG A 174 -7.52 -1.13 -2.25
N LEU A 175 -7.89 -2.31 -2.74
CA LEU A 175 -7.07 -3.08 -3.69
C LEU A 175 -6.89 -2.33 -5.02
N CYS A 176 -7.95 -1.71 -5.54
CA CYS A 176 -7.86 -0.85 -6.72
C CYS A 176 -6.88 0.31 -6.52
N GLN A 177 -6.93 1.00 -5.37
CA GLN A 177 -5.99 2.08 -5.06
C GLN A 177 -4.54 1.59 -4.96
N VAL A 178 -4.30 0.44 -4.31
CA VAL A 178 -2.97 -0.18 -4.23
C VAL A 178 -2.42 -0.47 -5.64
N MET A 179 -3.28 -0.95 -6.54
CA MET A 179 -2.88 -1.21 -7.94
C MET A 179 -2.59 0.10 -8.70
N GLN A 180 -3.47 1.10 -8.61
CA GLN A 180 -3.32 2.40 -9.27
C GLN A 180 -2.07 3.15 -8.79
N LYS A 181 -1.74 3.01 -7.49
CA LYS A 181 -0.57 3.65 -6.87
C LYS A 181 0.69 2.77 -6.91
N PHE A 182 0.70 1.68 -7.68
CA PHE A 182 1.83 0.77 -7.83
C PHE A 182 2.43 0.23 -6.51
N GLY A 183 1.58 0.06 -5.48
CA GLY A 183 1.99 -0.39 -4.15
C GLY A 183 2.16 0.74 -3.13
N GLY A 184 1.87 1.97 -3.55
CA GLY A 184 1.79 3.13 -2.67
C GLY A 184 0.58 3.07 -1.71
N PRO A 185 0.58 3.93 -0.68
CA PRO A 185 -0.43 3.93 0.38
C PRO A 185 -1.82 4.31 -0.15
N THR A 186 -2.85 3.62 0.32
CA THR A 186 -4.24 4.03 0.07
C THR A 186 -4.66 5.22 0.93
N SER A 187 -5.88 5.71 0.74
CA SER A 187 -6.50 6.74 1.59
C SER A 187 -7.09 6.22 2.91
N TYR A 188 -6.95 4.93 3.20
CA TYR A 188 -7.57 4.23 4.33
C TYR A 188 -6.63 3.98 5.49
#